data_AF-A0A4U5PL71-F1
#
_entry.id   AF-A0A4U5PL71-F1
#
_cell.length_a   1.000
_cell.length_b   1.000
_cell.length_c   1.000
_cell.angle_alpha   90.00
_cell.angle_beta   90.00
_cell.angle_gamma   90.00
#
_symmetry.space_group_name_H-M   'P 1'
#
loop_
_entity.id
_entity.type
_entity.pdbx_description
1 polymer ?
#
loop_
_entity_poly.entity_id
_entity_poly.type
_entity_poly.pdbx_seq_one_letter_code
_entity_poly.pdbx_strand_id
1 'polypeptide(L)'
;MWKMEESTQTTFLRGSEIAKAKMALIKMHQEGHGVSDNESRKRELRMFMDKDGIWKCQRRLGNSEQSSANRPIFVKPNTTLARLIIQEAHETRCEHNLHLSEAHTMTEVRKEFWIPQLRAQVKTIKRKCVQCKRFSTMPFRYPEATDLPSRRVQQARTFQHIGLDNFVP
;
A
#
# COMPACT_ATOMS: atom_id res chain seq x y z
N MET A 1 -20.45 -14.89 -48.93
CA MET A 1 -20.84 -15.65 -47.72
C MET A 1 -19.56 -16.07 -47.01
N TRP A 2 -18.97 -15.17 -46.22
CA TRP A 2 -17.74 -15.44 -45.48
C TRP A 2 -18.10 -15.60 -44.01
N LYS A 3 -18.14 -16.84 -43.53
CA LYS A 3 -18.07 -17.14 -42.10
C LYS A 3 -16.60 -17.17 -41.72
N MET A 4 -16.17 -16.17 -40.97
CA MET A 4 -14.96 -16.24 -40.15
C MET A 4 -15.44 -15.98 -38.72
N GLU A 5 -15.92 -17.02 -38.06
CA GLU A 5 -15.96 -17.05 -36.59
C GLU A 5 -14.55 -17.38 -36.13
N GLU A 6 -13.69 -16.37 -36.02
CA GLU A 6 -12.47 -16.50 -35.23
C GLU A 6 -12.88 -16.59 -33.77
N SER A 7 -12.90 -17.81 -33.24
CA SER A 7 -13.07 -18.07 -31.83
C SER A 7 -11.90 -17.45 -31.05
N THR A 8 -12.07 -16.23 -30.55
CA THR A 8 -11.17 -15.68 -29.53
C THR A 8 -11.40 -16.46 -28.24
N GLN A 9 -10.71 -17.59 -28.09
CA GLN A 9 -10.60 -18.25 -26.80
C GLN A 9 -9.82 -17.32 -25.87
N THR A 10 -10.54 -16.60 -25.01
CA THR A 10 -9.96 -15.91 -23.86
C THR A 10 -9.40 -16.97 -22.92
N THR A 11 -8.13 -17.37 -23.13
CA THR A 11 -7.46 -18.34 -22.28
C THR A 11 -7.26 -17.72 -20.90
N PHE A 12 -8.02 -18.17 -19.91
CA PHE A 12 -7.84 -17.77 -18.52
C PHE A 12 -6.45 -18.20 -18.02
N LEU A 13 -5.71 -17.26 -17.42
CA LEU A 13 -4.41 -17.54 -16.80
C LEU A 13 -4.57 -18.54 -15.65
N ARG A 14 -3.81 -19.63 -15.68
CA ARG A 14 -3.78 -20.59 -14.58
C ARG A 14 -2.96 -20.05 -13.41
N GLY A 15 -3.34 -20.42 -12.18
CA GLY A 15 -2.60 -20.01 -10.97
C GLY A 15 -1.12 -20.40 -11.01
N SER A 16 -0.77 -21.51 -11.66
CA SER A 16 0.61 -21.94 -11.86
C SER A 16 1.39 -21.01 -12.79
N GLU A 17 0.75 -20.44 -13.81
CA GLU A 17 1.36 -19.48 -14.74
C GLU A 17 1.59 -18.15 -14.03
N ILE A 18 0.62 -17.69 -13.23
CA ILE A 18 0.75 -16.48 -12.40
C ILE A 18 1.88 -16.64 -11.39
N ALA A 19 1.99 -17.81 -10.74
CA ALA A 19 3.07 -18.09 -9.79
C ALA A 19 4.44 -18.05 -10.49
N LYS A 20 4.58 -18.68 -11.67
CA LYS A 20 5.81 -18.63 -12.47
C LYS A 20 6.15 -17.22 -12.92
N ALA A 21 5.18 -16.46 -13.42
CA ALA A 21 5.36 -15.08 -13.85
C ALA A 21 5.81 -14.19 -12.68
N LYS A 22 5.21 -14.36 -11.50
CA LYS A 22 5.63 -13.67 -10.26
C LYS A 22 7.08 -13.96 -9.92
N MET A 23 7.49 -15.23 -9.95
CA MET A 23 8.89 -15.61 -9.68
C MET A 23 9.86 -15.03 -10.71
N ALA A 24 9.48 -15.03 -11.99
CA ALA A 24 10.27 -14.42 -13.05
C ALA A 24 10.45 -12.90 -12.85
N LEU A 25 9.38 -12.18 -12.49
CA LEU A 25 9.44 -10.73 -12.20
C LEU A 25 10.39 -10.41 -11.03
N ILE A 26 10.33 -11.22 -9.97
CA ILE A 26 11.23 -11.08 -8.82
C ILE A 26 12.67 -11.33 -9.23
N LYS A 27 12.93 -12.36 -10.03
CA LYS A 27 14.27 -12.68 -10.51
C LYS A 27 14.85 -11.55 -11.36
N MET A 28 14.11 -11.06 -12.35
CA MET A 28 14.51 -9.91 -13.18
C MET A 28 14.77 -8.66 -12.34
N HIS A 29 13.96 -8.42 -11.31
CA HIS A 29 14.17 -7.31 -10.39
C HIS A 29 15.48 -7.43 -9.60
N GLN A 30 15.81 -8.63 -9.11
CA GLN A 30 17.05 -8.88 -8.37
C GLN A 30 18.28 -8.77 -9.28
N GLU A 31 18.20 -9.22 -10.53
CA GLU A 31 19.25 -9.08 -11.53
C GLU A 31 19.49 -7.62 -11.91
N GLY A 32 18.43 -6.85 -12.17
CA GLY A 32 18.54 -5.46 -12.62
C GLY A 32 18.94 -4.47 -11.52
N HIS A 33 18.51 -4.69 -10.27
CA HIS A 33 18.79 -3.75 -9.17
C HIS A 33 19.89 -4.22 -8.22
N GLY A 34 20.30 -5.48 -8.29
CA GLY A 34 21.17 -6.09 -7.30
C GLY A 34 20.51 -6.24 -5.93
N VAL A 35 21.08 -7.11 -5.10
CA VAL A 35 20.48 -7.53 -3.84
C VAL A 35 21.09 -6.77 -2.65
N SER A 36 22.41 -6.69 -2.57
CA SER A 36 23.12 -5.84 -1.62
C SER A 36 24.56 -5.68 -2.08
N ASP A 37 25.04 -4.44 -2.16
CA ASP A 37 26.44 -4.15 -2.48
C ASP A 37 27.35 -4.37 -1.26
N ASN A 38 26.77 -4.50 -0.07
CA ASN A 38 27.50 -4.64 1.19
C ASN A 38 27.39 -6.08 1.75
N GLU A 39 28.53 -6.75 1.86
CA GLU A 39 28.67 -8.11 2.40
C GLU A 39 28.27 -8.22 3.88
N SER A 40 28.47 -7.17 4.68
CA SER A 40 28.05 -7.16 6.09
C SER A 40 26.53 -7.29 6.22
N ARG A 41 25.78 -6.53 5.42
CA ARG A 41 24.31 -6.61 5.38
C ARG A 41 23.79 -7.97 4.92
N LYS A 42 24.48 -8.64 3.99
CA LYS A 42 24.12 -10.00 3.56
C LYS A 42 24.21 -10.99 4.72
N ARG A 43 25.25 -10.87 5.55
CA ARG A 43 25.43 -11.70 6.76
C ARG A 43 24.40 -11.39 7.84
N GLU A 44 24.15 -10.10 8.12
CA GLU A 44 23.14 -9.66 9.09
C GLU A 44 21.75 -10.20 8.75
N LEU A 45 21.38 -10.14 7.47
CA LEU A 45 20.08 -10.60 6.97
C LEU A 45 20.03 -12.12 6.72
N ARG A 46 21.14 -12.84 6.95
CA ARG A 46 21.29 -14.28 6.68
C ARG A 46 20.74 -14.63 5.30
N MET A 47 21.24 -13.93 4.29
CA MET A 47 20.78 -14.08 2.91
C MET A 47 21.32 -15.37 2.32
N PHE A 48 20.47 -16.08 1.58
CA PHE A 48 20.86 -17.28 0.85
C PHE A 48 20.13 -17.30 -0.50
N MET A 49 20.74 -17.99 -1.46
CA MET A 49 20.14 -18.20 -2.77
C MET A 49 19.31 -19.49 -2.74
N ASP A 50 18.08 -19.41 -3.22
CA ASP A 50 17.21 -20.58 -3.35
C ASP A 50 17.50 -21.35 -4.65
N LYS A 51 16.93 -22.56 -4.78
CA LYS A 51 17.06 -23.43 -5.96
C LYS A 51 16.67 -22.75 -7.27
N ASP A 52 15.74 -21.80 -7.22
CA ASP A 52 15.26 -21.03 -8.36
C ASP A 52 16.15 -19.83 -8.73
N GLY A 53 17.30 -19.66 -8.05
CA GLY A 53 18.21 -18.53 -8.25
C GLY A 53 17.73 -17.21 -7.65
N ILE A 54 16.76 -17.25 -6.74
CA ILE A 54 16.18 -16.09 -6.07
C ILE A 54 16.82 -15.90 -4.70
N TRP A 55 17.20 -14.68 -4.37
CA TRP A 55 17.72 -14.33 -3.05
C TRP A 55 16.61 -14.22 -2.02
N LYS A 56 16.76 -14.97 -0.92
CA LYS A 56 15.86 -14.98 0.23
C LYS A 56 16.62 -14.65 1.51
N CYS A 57 15.90 -14.19 2.53
CA CYS A 57 16.43 -13.92 3.86
C CYS A 57 15.93 -14.97 4.84
N GLN A 58 16.78 -15.46 5.73
CA GLN A 58 16.38 -16.42 6.77
C GLN A 58 15.98 -15.68 8.06
N ARG A 59 14.74 -15.86 8.52
CA ARG A 59 14.30 -15.38 9.84
C ARG A 59 14.76 -16.32 10.96
N ARG A 60 14.67 -15.82 12.20
CA ARG A 60 14.96 -16.57 13.45
C ARG A 60 13.94 -17.67 13.77
N LEU A 61 12.96 -17.91 12.91
CA LEU A 61 11.91 -18.93 13.04
C LEU A 61 12.18 -20.16 12.17
N GLY A 62 13.46 -20.46 11.88
CA GLY A 62 13.87 -21.47 10.89
C GLY A 62 13.34 -22.90 11.12
N ASN A 63 12.89 -23.21 12.34
CA ASN A 63 12.33 -24.52 12.70
C ASN A 63 10.80 -24.57 12.62
N SER A 64 10.12 -23.48 12.24
CA SER A 64 8.66 -23.51 12.13
C SER A 64 8.22 -24.08 10.77
N GLU A 65 7.07 -24.73 10.74
CA GLU A 65 6.51 -25.36 9.52
C GLU A 65 6.11 -24.33 8.44
N GLN A 66 6.00 -23.05 8.80
CA GLN A 66 5.61 -21.97 7.89
C GLN A 66 6.76 -21.61 6.92
N SER A 67 6.90 -22.36 5.84
CA SER A 67 8.03 -22.28 4.91
C SER A 67 8.23 -20.89 4.26
N SER A 68 7.17 -20.24 3.81
CA SER A 68 7.23 -18.95 3.10
C SER A 68 7.54 -17.76 4.03
N ALA A 69 6.89 -17.70 5.20
CA ALA A 69 7.08 -16.61 6.16
C ALA A 69 8.44 -16.67 6.87
N ASN A 70 9.04 -17.85 6.98
CA ASN A 70 10.38 -18.03 7.54
C ASN A 70 11.48 -17.59 6.59
N ARG A 71 11.25 -17.74 5.28
CA ARG A 71 12.22 -17.51 4.21
C ARG A 71 11.68 -16.47 3.21
N PRO A 72 11.41 -15.23 3.65
CA PRO A 72 10.91 -14.20 2.78
C PRO A 72 11.89 -13.86 1.65
N ILE A 73 11.33 -13.52 0.50
CA ILE A 73 12.05 -13.09 -0.70
C ILE A 73 12.60 -11.68 -0.50
N PHE A 74 13.88 -11.47 -0.77
CA PHE A 74 14.46 -10.14 -0.70
C PHE A 74 14.01 -9.28 -1.88
N VAL A 75 13.55 -8.07 -1.59
CA VAL A 75 13.21 -7.06 -2.60
C VAL A 75 13.87 -5.74 -2.22
N LYS A 76 14.55 -5.10 -3.19
CA LYS A 76 15.30 -3.86 -2.95
C LYS A 76 14.31 -2.73 -2.63
N PRO A 77 14.56 -1.91 -1.59
CA PRO A 77 13.66 -0.81 -1.22
C PRO A 77 13.64 0.29 -2.28
N ASN A 78 12.59 1.11 -2.29
CA ASN A 78 12.45 2.28 -3.16
C ASN A 78 12.43 1.96 -4.67
N THR A 79 11.99 0.76 -5.01
CA THR A 79 11.85 0.31 -6.40
C THR A 79 10.38 0.21 -6.80
N THR A 80 10.11 0.19 -8.10
CA THR A 80 8.74 0.07 -8.61
C THR A 80 8.09 -1.22 -8.13
N LEU A 81 8.82 -2.34 -8.12
CA LEU A 81 8.31 -3.61 -7.62
C LEU A 81 7.96 -3.54 -6.13
N ALA A 82 8.84 -3.00 -5.28
CA ALA A 82 8.55 -2.82 -3.86
C ALA A 82 7.29 -1.97 -3.64
N ARG A 83 7.13 -0.87 -4.39
CA ARG A 83 5.95 -0.02 -4.32
C ARG A 83 4.68 -0.79 -4.69
N LEU A 84 4.70 -1.55 -5.78
CA LEU A 84 3.55 -2.32 -6.25
C LEU A 84 3.16 -3.43 -5.26
N ILE A 85 4.13 -4.15 -4.70
CA ILE A 85 3.87 -5.18 -3.67
C ILE A 85 3.20 -4.56 -2.43
N ILE A 86 3.70 -3.42 -1.97
CA ILE A 86 3.14 -2.75 -0.79
C ILE A 86 1.76 -2.18 -1.10
N GLN A 87 1.56 -1.64 -2.30
CA GLN A 87 0.26 -1.13 -2.76
C GLN A 87 -0.76 -2.26 -2.87
N GLU A 88 -0.39 -3.39 -3.46
CA GLU A 88 -1.23 -4.57 -3.54
C GLU A 88 -1.63 -5.05 -2.14
N ALA A 89 -0.67 -5.14 -1.22
CA ALA A 89 -0.91 -5.52 0.17
C ALA A 89 -1.74 -4.48 0.94
N HIS A 90 -1.77 -3.22 0.51
CA HIS A 90 -2.58 -2.17 1.13
C HIS A 90 -4.02 -2.19 0.62
N GLU A 91 -4.22 -2.43 -0.68
CA GLU A 91 -5.49 -2.26 -1.41
C GLU A 91 -6.29 -3.57 -1.61
N THR A 92 -5.61 -4.70 -1.80
CA THR A 92 -6.16 -5.77 -2.67
C THR A 92 -6.46 -7.09 -1.96
N ARG A 93 -5.92 -7.34 -0.76
CA ARG A 93 -6.04 -8.66 -0.10
C ARG A 93 -7.20 -8.82 0.88
N CYS A 94 -8.13 -7.87 0.91
CA CYS A 94 -9.38 -8.00 1.66
C CYS A 94 -10.55 -7.79 0.69
N GLU A 95 -11.39 -8.81 0.52
CA GLU A 95 -12.56 -8.90 -0.38
C GLU A 95 -13.58 -7.74 -0.28
N HIS A 96 -13.34 -6.73 0.55
CA HIS A 96 -14.32 -5.71 0.94
C HIS A 96 -13.82 -4.27 0.72
N ASN A 97 -12.88 -4.05 -0.21
CA ASN A 97 -12.24 -2.73 -0.42
C ASN A 97 -11.61 -2.17 0.87
N LEU A 98 -11.14 -3.06 1.74
CA LEU A 98 -10.66 -2.67 3.05
C LEU A 98 -9.17 -2.30 2.96
N HIS A 99 -8.89 -1.01 3.08
CA HIS A 99 -7.52 -0.52 3.14
C HIS A 99 -6.87 -0.88 4.48
N LEU A 100 -5.82 -1.69 4.44
CA LEU A 100 -5.14 -2.17 5.64
C LEU A 100 -4.39 -1.04 6.38
N SER A 101 -4.34 -1.14 7.71
CA SER A 101 -3.53 -0.23 8.53
C SER A 101 -2.03 -0.40 8.23
N GLU A 102 -1.20 0.55 8.68
CA GLU A 102 0.25 0.48 8.46
C GLU A 102 0.85 -0.82 9.02
N ALA A 103 0.44 -1.21 10.24
CA ALA A 103 0.92 -2.43 10.88
C ALA A 103 0.44 -3.69 10.15
N HIS A 104 -0.83 -3.75 9.73
CA HIS A 104 -1.36 -4.91 9.01
C HIS A 104 -0.72 -5.06 7.63
N THR A 105 -0.56 -3.95 6.88
CA THR A 105 0.13 -3.95 5.59
C THR A 105 1.56 -4.47 5.74
N MET A 106 2.28 -4.04 6.77
CA MET A 106 3.63 -4.55 7.05
C MET A 106 3.63 -6.05 7.33
N THR A 107 2.66 -6.55 8.09
CA THR A 107 2.53 -7.99 8.39
C THR A 107 2.24 -8.80 7.15
N GLU A 108 1.32 -8.34 6.29
CA GLU A 108 0.99 -9.01 5.02
C GLU A 108 2.20 -9.09 4.09
N VAL A 109 2.91 -7.97 3.88
CA VAL A 109 4.14 -7.97 3.08
C VAL A 109 5.17 -8.93 3.67
N ARG A 110 5.30 -8.97 5.00
CA ARG A 110 6.24 -9.86 5.70
C ARG A 110 5.89 -11.34 5.62
N LYS A 111 4.71 -11.74 5.16
CA LYS A 111 4.41 -13.17 4.94
C LYS A 111 5.24 -13.77 3.81
N GLU A 112 5.60 -12.96 2.81
CA GLU A 112 6.28 -13.44 1.61
C GLU A 112 7.58 -12.67 1.29
N PHE A 113 7.69 -11.41 1.71
CA PHE A 113 8.77 -10.51 1.29
C PHE A 113 9.54 -9.88 2.45
N TRP A 114 10.81 -9.60 2.17
CA TRP A 114 11.70 -8.82 3.01
C TRP A 114 12.12 -7.56 2.27
N ILE A 115 11.53 -6.43 2.68
CA ILE A 115 11.82 -5.10 2.13
C ILE A 115 12.46 -4.26 3.23
N PRO A 116 13.73 -3.81 3.07
CA PRO A 116 14.35 -2.86 3.98
C PRO A 116 13.54 -1.57 4.09
N GLN A 117 13.54 -0.92 5.27
CA GLN A 117 12.80 0.33 5.50
C GLN A 117 11.30 0.27 5.12
N LEU A 118 10.69 -0.92 5.20
CA LEU A 118 9.30 -1.17 4.80
C LEU A 118 8.32 -0.15 5.40
N ARG A 119 8.46 0.16 6.69
CA ARG A 119 7.58 1.10 7.40
C ARG A 119 7.51 2.47 6.71
N ALA A 120 8.66 3.03 6.31
CA ALA A 120 8.72 4.33 5.66
C ALA A 120 8.01 4.31 4.29
N GLN A 121 8.17 3.21 3.54
CA GLN A 121 7.52 3.03 2.25
C GLN A 121 6.00 2.85 2.39
N VAL A 122 5.54 2.04 3.35
CA VAL A 122 4.11 1.87 3.66
C VAL A 122 3.47 3.20 4.04
N LYS A 123 4.12 3.98 4.91
CA LYS A 123 3.63 5.31 5.32
C LYS A 123 3.49 6.25 4.13
N THR A 124 4.42 6.18 3.18
CA THR A 124 4.37 6.97 1.95
C THR A 124 3.19 6.57 1.06
N ILE A 125 2.95 5.27 0.89
CA ILE A 125 1.83 4.75 0.09
C ILE A 125 0.49 5.11 0.73
N LYS A 126 0.33 4.88 2.04
CA LYS A 126 -0.89 5.24 2.78
C LYS A 126 -1.21 6.74 2.71
N ARG A 127 -0.18 7.60 2.77
CA ARG A 127 -0.36 9.07 2.63
C ARG A 127 -0.83 9.48 1.23
N LYS A 128 -0.45 8.73 0.20
CA LYS A 128 -0.85 8.97 -1.20
C LYS A 128 -2.21 8.35 -1.53
N CYS A 129 -2.67 7.38 -0.75
CA CYS A 129 -3.96 6.75 -0.93
C CYS A 129 -5.11 7.75 -0.69
N VAL A 130 -5.91 8.01 -1.73
CA VAL A 130 -7.05 8.93 -1.68
C VAL A 130 -8.12 8.43 -0.72
N GLN A 131 -8.42 7.13 -0.72
CA GLN A 131 -9.44 6.55 0.17
C GLN A 131 -9.04 6.70 1.64
N CYS A 132 -7.83 6.26 2.01
CA CYS A 132 -7.33 6.47 3.38
C CYS A 132 -7.28 7.94 3.77
N LYS A 133 -6.88 8.82 2.84
CA LYS A 133 -6.85 10.26 3.09
C LYS A 133 -8.25 10.81 3.38
N ARG A 134 -9.28 10.39 2.65
CA ARG A 134 -10.67 10.82 2.90
C ARG A 134 -11.12 10.47 4.32
N PHE A 135 -10.77 9.29 4.82
CA PHE A 135 -11.19 8.84 6.15
C PHE A 135 -10.30 9.32 7.30
N SER A 136 -9.02 9.63 7.03
CA SER A 136 -8.06 9.97 8.08
C SER A 136 -7.66 11.45 8.14
N THR A 137 -8.08 12.27 7.18
CA THR A 137 -7.69 13.69 7.17
C THR A 137 -8.55 14.46 8.16
N MET A 138 -7.88 15.28 8.98
CA MET A 138 -8.60 16.17 9.89
C MET A 138 -9.40 17.21 9.09
N PRO A 139 -10.57 17.63 9.58
CA PRO A 139 -11.29 18.74 8.99
C PRO A 139 -10.41 19.99 8.94
N PHE A 140 -10.74 20.89 8.00
CA PHE A 140 -10.12 22.20 7.95
C PHE A 140 -10.20 22.85 9.33
N ARG A 141 -9.08 23.40 9.82
CA ARG A 141 -9.09 24.13 11.10
C ARG A 141 -10.02 25.31 10.92
N TYR A 142 -11.03 25.42 11.77
CA TYR A 142 -11.83 26.63 11.81
C TYR A 142 -10.89 27.83 12.03
N PRO A 143 -11.17 28.96 11.37
CA PRO A 143 -10.48 30.20 11.70
C PRO A 143 -10.64 30.47 13.20
N GLU A 144 -9.66 31.18 13.76
CA GLU A 144 -9.74 31.61 15.15
C GLU A 144 -11.02 32.43 15.33
N ALA A 145 -11.76 32.15 16.41
CA ALA A 145 -13.00 32.85 16.69
C ALA A 145 -12.67 34.32 16.95
N THR A 146 -12.93 35.18 15.98
CA THR A 146 -12.82 36.61 16.12
C THR A 146 -13.99 37.16 16.94
N ASP A 147 -13.86 38.39 17.41
CA ASP A 147 -14.94 39.10 18.09
C ASP A 147 -16.25 39.04 17.28
N LEU A 148 -17.35 38.83 17.98
CA LEU A 148 -18.67 38.84 17.37
C LEU A 148 -18.93 40.24 16.76
N PRO A 149 -19.61 40.33 15.59
CA PRO A 149 -19.96 41.62 15.00
C PRO A 149 -20.71 42.50 16.00
N SER A 150 -20.44 43.81 16.04
CA SER A 150 -21.02 44.75 17.01
C SER A 150 -22.55 44.66 17.09
N ARG A 151 -23.21 44.41 15.95
CA ARG A 151 -24.65 44.14 15.83
C ARG A 151 -25.18 43.01 16.73
N ARG A 152 -24.33 42.03 17.11
CA ARG A 152 -24.70 40.88 17.96
C ARG A 152 -24.55 41.15 19.46
N VAL A 153 -23.77 42.16 19.84
CA VAL A 153 -23.35 42.40 21.24
C VAL A 153 -23.74 43.78 21.77
N GLN A 154 -24.04 44.74 20.90
CA GLN A 154 -24.51 46.06 21.29
C GLN A 154 -26.02 46.07 21.46
N GLN A 155 -26.50 46.88 22.41
CA GLN A 155 -27.94 47.14 22.56
C GLN A 155 -28.51 47.72 21.27
N ALA A 156 -29.63 47.15 20.83
CA ALA A 156 -30.38 47.60 19.67
C ALA A 156 -31.85 47.79 20.05
N ARG A 157 -32.54 48.70 19.37
CA ARG A 157 -33.98 48.88 19.49
C ARG A 157 -34.71 47.68 18.89
N THR A 158 -35.96 47.48 19.33
CA THR A 158 -36.86 46.49 18.73
C THR A 158 -36.90 46.67 17.21
N PHE A 159 -36.78 45.56 16.48
CA PHE A 159 -36.78 45.51 15.00
C PHE A 159 -35.63 46.25 14.28
N GLN A 160 -34.61 46.76 14.98
CA GLN A 160 -33.45 47.43 14.35
C GLN A 160 -32.60 46.48 13.47
N HIS A 161 -32.66 45.18 13.75
CA HIS A 161 -31.84 44.16 13.12
C HIS A 161 -32.69 42.96 12.73
N ILE A 162 -33.03 42.82 11.45
CA ILE A 162 -33.81 41.69 10.90
C ILE A 162 -32.87 40.75 10.14
N GLY A 163 -33.07 39.44 10.28
CA GLY A 163 -32.41 38.40 9.49
C GLY A 163 -33.45 37.70 8.62
N LEU A 164 -33.19 37.61 7.32
CA LEU A 164 -34.01 36.84 6.39
C LEU A 164 -33.19 35.61 5.99
N ASP A 165 -33.77 34.43 6.17
CA ASP A 165 -33.21 33.18 5.66
C ASP A 165 -34.22 32.56 4.71
N ASN A 166 -33.85 32.49 3.44
CA ASN A 166 -34.73 31.95 2.40
C ASN A 166 -34.39 30.48 2.23
N PHE A 167 -35.26 29.61 2.72
CA PHE A 167 -35.23 28.21 2.34
C PHE A 167 -35.80 28.07 0.93
N VAL A 168 -35.02 27.49 0.03
CA VAL A 168 -35.49 27.09 -1.30
C VAL A 168 -35.64 25.55 -1.30
N PRO A 169 -36.79 24.99 -1.71
CA PRO A 169 -36.97 23.55 -1.87
C PRO A 169 -36.17 22.96 -3.03
#